data_AF-A0A6M7UZJ1-F1
#
_entry.id   AF-A0A6M7UZJ1-F1
#
_cell.length_a   1.000
_cell.length_b   1.000
_cell.length_c   1.000
_cell.angle_alpha   90.00
_cell.angle_beta   90.00
_cell.angle_gamma   90.00
#
_symmetry.space_group_name_H-M   'P 1'
#
loop_
_entity.id
_entity.type
_entity.pdbx_description
1 polymer ?
#
loop_
_entity_poly.entity_id
_entity_poly.type
_entity_poly.pdbx_seq_one_letter_code
_entity_poly.pdbx_strand_id
1 'polypeptide(L)'
;MRAVKERPLQIDPNMSVDDVMRKWPASIAVLIRHGMHCVGCHIAPFHSIAEACQDHRIDEGEFLKGLESAVARGPVSRLDAPPASPGDARR
;
A
#
# COMPACT_ATOMS: atom_id res chain seq x y z
N MET A 1 8.82 32.02 -10.86
CA MET A 1 8.90 30.67 -10.26
C MET A 1 7.75 29.85 -10.81
N ARG A 2 8.01 28.80 -11.60
CA ARG A 2 6.94 27.97 -12.17
C ARG A 2 6.40 27.06 -11.06
N ALA A 3 5.12 27.22 -10.72
CA ALA A 3 4.41 26.24 -9.92
C ALA A 3 4.48 24.89 -10.66
N VAL A 4 5.14 23.90 -10.05
CA VAL A 4 5.04 22.52 -10.50
C VAL A 4 3.61 22.12 -10.20
N LYS A 5 2.76 22.09 -11.24
CA LYS A 5 1.41 21.56 -11.13
C LYS A 5 1.57 20.06 -10.96
N GLU A 6 1.67 19.61 -9.71
CA GLU A 6 1.83 18.21 -9.37
C GLU A 6 0.64 17.45 -9.98
N ARG A 7 0.95 16.58 -10.94
CA ARG A 7 -0.05 15.68 -11.51
C ARG A 7 -0.41 14.73 -10.36
N PRO A 8 -1.70 14.60 -9.98
CA PRO A 8 -2.06 13.72 -8.88
C PRO A 8 -1.49 12.33 -9.16
N LEU A 9 -0.76 11.78 -8.20
CA LEU A 9 -0.28 10.42 -8.26
C LEU A 9 -1.52 9.53 -8.36
N GLN A 10 -1.70 8.88 -9.50
CA GLN A 10 -2.75 7.89 -9.70
C GLN A 10 -2.11 6.51 -9.71
N ILE A 11 -2.51 5.67 -8.76
CA ILE A 11 -2.08 4.28 -8.71
C ILE A 11 -3.04 3.46 -9.56
N ASP A 12 -2.51 2.71 -10.52
CA ASP A 12 -3.31 1.82 -11.36
C ASP A 12 -3.69 0.57 -10.53
N PRO A 13 -5.00 0.26 -10.36
CA PRO A 13 -5.45 -0.90 -9.59
C PRO A 13 -5.00 -2.26 -10.17
N ASN A 14 -4.57 -2.30 -11.43
CA ASN A 14 -4.03 -3.51 -12.07
C ASN A 14 -2.55 -3.75 -11.74
N MET A 15 -1.87 -2.78 -11.10
CA MET A 15 -0.50 -3.02 -10.61
C MET A 15 -0.51 -4.11 -9.54
N SER A 16 0.55 -4.93 -9.54
CA SER A 16 0.75 -5.89 -8.46
C SER A 16 0.98 -5.17 -7.13
N VAL A 17 0.56 -5.80 -6.05
CA VAL A 17 0.83 -5.32 -4.69
C VAL A 17 2.34 -5.14 -4.46
N ASP A 18 3.17 -6.05 -4.98
CA ASP A 18 4.64 -5.94 -4.90
C ASP A 18 5.18 -4.72 -5.65
N ASP A 19 4.69 -4.43 -6.86
CA ASP A 19 5.11 -3.25 -7.63
C ASP A 19 4.78 -1.95 -6.90
N VAL A 20 3.58 -1.86 -6.31
CA VAL A 20 3.16 -0.69 -5.54
C VAL A 20 4.06 -0.49 -4.32
N MET A 21 4.36 -1.56 -3.56
CA MET A 21 5.23 -1.48 -2.39
C MET A 21 6.68 -1.10 -2.75
N ARG A 22 7.24 -1.67 -3.83
CA ARG A 22 8.60 -1.35 -4.29
C ARG A 22 8.72 0.09 -4.78
N LYS A 23 7.74 0.55 -5.56
CA LYS A 23 7.74 1.89 -6.13
C LYS A 23 7.46 2.95 -5.07
N TRP A 24 6.61 2.62 -4.10
CA TRP A 24 6.21 3.52 -3.02
C TRP A 24 6.18 2.81 -1.67
N PRO A 25 7.32 2.72 -0.94
CA PRO A 25 7.38 2.05 0.35
C PRO A 25 6.43 2.62 1.42
N ALA A 26 6.04 3.90 1.31
CA ALA A 26 5.05 4.52 2.19
C ALA A 26 3.66 3.84 2.11
N SER A 27 3.34 3.17 1.01
CA SER A 27 2.10 2.41 0.85
C SER A 27 1.98 1.26 1.85
N ILE A 28 3.10 0.66 2.27
CA ILE A 28 3.12 -0.52 3.16
C ILE A 28 2.31 -0.29 4.44
N ALA A 29 2.38 0.91 5.02
CA ALA A 29 1.62 1.26 6.22
C ALA A 29 0.10 1.21 5.99
N VAL A 30 -0.38 1.57 4.80
CA VAL A 30 -1.79 1.48 4.41
C VAL A 30 -2.18 0.02 4.25
N LEU A 31 -1.38 -0.78 3.55
CA LEU A 31 -1.63 -2.22 3.41
C LEU A 31 -1.79 -2.91 4.77
N ILE A 32 -0.87 -2.66 5.71
CA ILE A 32 -0.92 -3.22 7.06
C ILE A 32 -2.17 -2.74 7.81
N ARG A 33 -2.51 -1.45 7.75
CA ARG A 33 -3.70 -0.90 8.43
C ARG A 33 -5.00 -1.52 7.94
N HIS A 34 -5.07 -1.87 6.66
CA HIS A 34 -6.21 -2.54 6.05
C HIS A 34 -6.18 -4.07 6.21
N GLY A 35 -5.19 -4.63 6.93
CA GLY A 35 -5.10 -6.08 7.17
C GLY A 35 -4.75 -6.88 5.91
N MET A 36 -4.09 -6.25 4.93
CA MET A 36 -3.60 -6.95 3.74
C MET A 36 -2.46 -7.87 4.15
N HIS A 37 -2.64 -9.18 3.94
CA HIS A 37 -1.63 -10.20 4.22
C HIS A 37 -0.61 -10.35 3.08
N CYS A 38 -0.74 -9.53 2.03
CA CYS A 38 0.14 -9.54 0.88
C CYS A 38 1.56 -9.04 1.22
N VAL A 39 1.73 -8.27 2.31
CA VAL A 39 3.04 -7.76 2.74
C VAL A 39 3.91 -8.93 3.19
N GLY A 40 4.95 -9.26 2.41
CA GLY A 40 5.85 -10.39 2.68
C GLY A 40 5.37 -11.75 2.17
N CYS A 41 4.20 -11.83 1.54
CA CYS A 41 3.74 -13.06 0.90
C CYS A 41 4.31 -13.19 -0.53
N HIS A 42 4.75 -14.39 -0.91
CA HIS A 42 5.32 -14.66 -2.24
C HIS A 42 4.30 -14.49 -3.40
N ILE A 43 3.01 -14.39 -3.10
CA ILE A 43 1.97 -14.15 -4.11
C ILE A 43 1.89 -12.67 -4.54
N ALA A 44 2.44 -11.74 -3.75
CA ALA A 44 2.32 -10.30 -3.98
C ALA A 44 2.70 -9.80 -5.38
N PRO A 45 3.71 -10.38 -6.08
CA PRO A 45 4.05 -10.00 -7.47
C PRO A 45 2.99 -10.39 -8.50
N PHE A 46 2.07 -11.28 -8.15
CA PHE A 46 1.02 -11.82 -9.02
C PHE A 46 -0.38 -11.41 -8.57
N HIS A 47 -0.49 -10.62 -7.51
CA HIS A 47 -1.77 -10.23 -6.92
C HIS A 47 -1.96 -8.73 -7.11
N SER A 48 -2.93 -8.34 -7.95
CA SER A 48 -3.21 -6.93 -8.22
C SER A 48 -3.89 -6.24 -7.03
N ILE A 49 -3.87 -4.90 -7.00
CA ILE A 49 -4.59 -4.13 -6.00
C ILE A 49 -6.09 -4.39 -6.06
N ALA A 50 -6.66 -4.48 -7.26
CA ALA A 50 -8.09 -4.79 -7.46
C ALA A 50 -8.46 -6.16 -6.88
N GLU A 51 -7.71 -7.21 -7.23
CA GLU A 51 -7.93 -8.56 -6.69
C GLU A 51 -7.79 -8.59 -5.18
N ALA A 52 -6.75 -7.95 -4.64
CA ALA A 52 -6.55 -7.86 -3.20
C ALA A 52 -7.70 -7.14 -2.50
N CYS A 53 -8.25 -6.07 -3.09
CA CYS A 53 -9.42 -5.40 -2.53
C CYS A 53 -10.66 -6.31 -2.54
N GLN A 54 -10.88 -7.06 -3.61
CA GLN A 54 -12.00 -8.00 -3.72
C GLN A 54 -11.90 -9.13 -2.70
N ASP A 55 -10.75 -9.80 -2.61
CA ASP A 55 -10.50 -10.93 -1.72
C ASP A 55 -10.65 -10.53 -0.24
N HIS A 56 -10.21 -9.32 0.10
CA HIS A 56 -10.26 -8.79 1.45
C HIS A 56 -11.54 -7.97 1.75
N ARG A 57 -12.47 -7.85 0.78
CA ARG A 57 -13.72 -7.06 0.88
C ARG A 57 -13.49 -5.62 1.31
N ILE A 58 -12.47 -4.99 0.72
CA ILE A 58 -12.12 -3.59 0.93
C ILE A 58 -12.66 -2.77 -0.24
N ASP A 59 -13.16 -1.57 0.04
CA ASP A 59 -13.53 -0.62 -1.00
C ASP A 59 -12.27 -0.15 -1.75
N GLU A 60 -12.17 -0.53 -3.03
CA GLU A 60 -11.01 -0.24 -3.87
C GLU A 60 -10.74 1.27 -3.99
N GLY A 61 -11.79 2.07 -4.12
CA GLY A 61 -11.68 3.52 -4.29
C GLY A 61 -11.11 4.22 -3.05
N GLU A 62 -11.63 3.89 -1.86
CA GLU A 62 -11.11 4.40 -0.59
C GLU A 62 -9.69 3.89 -0.32
N PHE A 63 -9.40 2.64 -0.69
CA PHE A 63 -8.06 2.09 -0.54
C PHE A 63 -7.03 2.81 -1.42
N LEU A 64 -7.32 3.00 -2.71
CA LEU A 64 -6.46 3.74 -3.64
C LEU A 64 -6.19 5.16 -3.14
N LYS A 65 -7.23 5.88 -2.69
CA LYS A 65 -7.05 7.22 -2.08
C LYS A 65 -6.12 7.18 -0.86
N GLY A 66 -6.25 6.15 -0.02
CA GLY A 66 -5.38 5.93 1.13
C GLY A 66 -3.91 5.73 0.72
N LEU A 67 -3.67 4.90 -0.30
CA LEU A 67 -2.35 4.68 -0.86
C LEU A 67 -1.76 5.98 -1.41
N GLU A 68 -2.48 6.66 -2.31
CA GLU A 68 -2.04 7.91 -2.93
C GLU A 68 -1.73 9.00 -1.89
N SER A 69 -2.56 9.10 -0.85
CA SER A 69 -2.34 10.01 0.28
C SER A 69 -1.07 9.68 1.05
N ALA A 70 -0.76 8.40 1.26
CA ALA A 70 0.47 7.98 1.93
C ALA A 70 1.70 8.27 1.06
N VAL A 71 1.62 8.02 -0.25
CA VAL A 71 2.70 8.34 -1.19
C VAL A 71 2.97 9.84 -1.21
N ALA A 72 1.93 10.67 -1.27
CA ALA A 72 2.08 12.12 -1.29
C ALA A 72 2.72 12.70 -0.01
N ARG A 73 2.55 12.03 1.14
CA ARG A 73 3.15 12.44 2.43
C ARG A 73 4.63 12.05 2.55
N GLY A 74 5.14 11.18 1.68
CA GLY A 74 6.52 10.70 1.72
C GLY A 74 6.74 9.54 2.71
N PRO A 75 7.97 9.03 2.82
CA PRO A 75 8.27 7.84 3.61
C PRO A 75 8.05 8.08 5.10
N VAL A 76 7.25 7.20 5.73
CA VAL A 76 7.22 7.04 7.19
C VAL A 76 8.57 6.49 7.64
N SER A 77 9.16 7.09 8.68
CA SER A 77 10.39 6.56 9.27
C SER A 77 10.12 5.18 9.85
N ARG A 78 11.12 4.29 9.88
CA ARG A 78 11.02 2.96 10.53
C ARG A 78 10.60 3.07 12.01
N LEU A 79 10.84 4.21 12.63
CA LEU A 79 10.43 4.54 14.00
C LEU A 79 8.90 4.73 14.13
N ASP A 80 8.20 5.05 13.04
CA ASP A 80 6.77 5.37 13.01
C ASP A 80 5.90 4.19 12.55
N ALA A 81 6.52 3.04 12.23
CA ALA A 81 5.78 1.86 11.83
C ALA A 81 4.95 1.31 13.02
N PRO A 82 3.65 1.01 12.83
CA PRO A 82 2.87 0.36 13.88
C PRO A 82 3.54 -0.98 14.25
N PRO A 83 3.48 -1.40 15.53
CA PRO A 83 4.05 -2.68 15.95
C PRO A 83 3.44 -3.81 15.11
N ALA A 84 4.28 -4.75 14.67
CA ALA A 84 3.84 -5.93 13.95
C ALA A 84 2.68 -6.60 14.71
N SER A 85 1.65 -7.01 13.97
CA SER A 85 0.49 -7.68 14.56
C SER A 85 0.96 -8.87 15.42
N PRO A 86 0.34 -9.13 16.58
CA PRO A 86 0.80 -10.16 17.53
C PRO A 86 0.84 -11.60 16.98
N GLY A 87 0.39 -11.84 15.75
CA GLY A 87 0.48 -13.12 15.06
C GLY A 87 1.87 -13.51 14.53
N ASP A 88 2.79 -12.56 14.39
CA ASP A 88 4.12 -12.82 13.78
C ASP A 88 5.18 -13.37 14.76
N ALA A 89 4.88 -13.41 16.07
CA ALA A 89 5.82 -13.91 17.08
C ALA A 89 5.81 -15.45 17.24
N ARG A 90 5.06 -16.18 16.40
CA ARG A 90 4.76 -17.61 16.59
C ARG A 90 5.14 -18.52 15.41
N ARG A 91 6.15 -18.16 14.63
CA ARG A 91 6.73 -19.02 13.60
C ARG A 91 8.25 -19.08 13.70
#